data_AF-A0A9Q8VFD6-F1
#
_entry.id   AF-A0A9Q8VFD6-F1
#
_cell.length_a   1.000
_cell.length_b   1.000
_cell.length_c   1.000
_cell.angle_alpha   90.00
_cell.angle_beta   90.00
_cell.angle_gamma   90.00
#
_symmetry.space_group_name_H-M   'P 1'
#
loop_
_entity.id
_entity.type
_entity.pdbx_description
1 polymer ?
#
loop_
_entity_poly.entity_id
_entity_poly.type
_entity_poly.pdbx_seq_one_letter_code
_entity_poly.pdbx_strand_id
1 'polypeptide(L)'
;MTLDDVKLLVEWKLRHGKFRPTLMSLVSSNPAPLVSSTISSALSAYRSSSSASPSPAGTSSDPSSAAAAAASAALDALCKLRGIGPATASLLLSVHDPRRAPFFSDEAFLWLCAAGNPRAPIKYSAKEYRGLAERAAEVATRLGVSALDLEKVAYVVMKRSDSSGAGPKEPASKKTVTKVDTKVEKPAPKRKTEAKGVGINKDASTTAASGVRRSKRLKS
;
A
#
# COMPACT_ATOMS: atom_id res chain seq x y z
N MET A 1 10.91 -12.66 -9.86
CA MET A 1 10.56 -11.25 -9.60
C MET A 1 11.52 -10.70 -8.56
N THR A 2 12.20 -9.60 -8.89
CA THR A 2 13.23 -8.92 -8.10
C THR A 2 12.64 -7.83 -7.21
N LEU A 3 13.47 -7.13 -6.44
CA LEU A 3 13.05 -5.91 -5.73
C LEU A 3 12.66 -4.78 -6.71
N ASP A 4 13.33 -4.65 -7.84
CA ASP A 4 13.09 -3.54 -8.78
C ASP A 4 11.82 -3.75 -9.61
N ASP A 5 11.49 -4.99 -9.94
CA ASP A 5 10.18 -5.37 -10.49
C ASP A 5 9.04 -4.96 -9.54
N VAL A 6 9.22 -5.20 -8.22
CA VAL A 6 8.25 -4.83 -7.19
C VAL A 6 8.14 -3.31 -7.04
N LYS A 7 9.25 -2.56 -7.14
CA LYS A 7 9.21 -1.09 -7.21
C LYS A 7 8.40 -0.62 -8.41
N LEU A 8 8.63 -1.17 -9.61
CA LEU A 8 7.91 -0.79 -10.83
C LEU A 8 6.40 -1.01 -10.71
N LEU A 9 5.97 -2.16 -10.18
CA LEU A 9 4.56 -2.46 -9.91
C LEU A 9 3.94 -1.54 -8.85
N VAL A 10 4.71 -1.18 -7.80
CA VAL A 10 4.28 -0.24 -6.76
C VAL A 10 4.19 1.19 -7.30
N GLU A 11 5.08 1.60 -8.20
CA GLU A 11 5.02 2.91 -8.87
C GLU A 11 3.79 3.00 -9.79
N TRP A 12 3.57 2.00 -10.64
CA TRP A 12 2.37 1.90 -11.49
C TRP A 12 1.10 1.98 -10.63
N LYS A 13 1.05 1.27 -9.50
CA LYS A 13 -0.07 1.30 -8.58
C LYS A 13 -0.27 2.68 -7.93
N LEU A 14 0.81 3.38 -7.57
CA LEU A 14 0.75 4.73 -6.98
C LEU A 14 0.31 5.81 -7.99
N ARG A 15 0.49 5.59 -9.30
CA ARG A 15 -0.01 6.48 -10.37
C ARG A 15 -1.53 6.36 -10.58
N HIS A 16 -2.14 5.21 -10.30
CA HIS A 16 -3.56 4.93 -10.59
C HIS A 16 -4.46 4.83 -9.35
N GLY A 17 -3.91 4.47 -8.20
CA GLY A 17 -4.65 4.28 -6.95
C GLY A 17 -4.45 5.39 -5.92
N LYS A 18 -4.91 5.13 -4.69
CA LYS A 18 -4.82 6.09 -3.57
C LYS A 18 -3.36 6.46 -3.24
N PHE A 19 -3.07 7.76 -3.28
CA PHE A 19 -1.74 8.33 -2.99
C PHE A 19 -1.20 7.92 -1.60
N ARG A 20 0.00 7.35 -1.57
CA ARG A 20 0.68 6.85 -0.36
C ARG A 20 2.20 7.10 -0.47
N PRO A 21 2.70 8.31 -0.14
CA PRO A 21 4.07 8.72 -0.46
C PRO A 21 5.16 7.88 0.23
N THR A 22 4.87 7.34 1.42
CA THR A 22 5.80 6.48 2.18
C THR A 22 5.92 5.06 1.62
N LEU A 23 5.02 4.62 0.73
CA LEU A 23 4.93 3.22 0.29
C LEU A 23 6.19 2.78 -0.46
N MET A 24 6.69 3.61 -1.38
CA MET A 24 7.91 3.32 -2.15
C MET A 24 9.16 3.22 -1.27
N SER A 25 9.25 4.06 -0.23
CA SER A 25 10.35 4.02 0.74
C SER A 25 10.32 2.73 1.56
N LEU A 26 9.14 2.33 2.06
CA LEU A 26 8.97 1.06 2.77
C LEU A 26 9.35 -0.14 1.91
N VAL A 27 8.89 -0.19 0.65
CA VAL A 27 9.20 -1.27 -0.30
C VAL A 27 10.70 -1.31 -0.60
N SER A 28 11.32 -0.16 -0.88
CA SER A 28 12.76 -0.05 -1.18
C SER A 28 13.67 -0.42 -0.01
N SER A 29 13.17 -0.43 1.22
CA SER A 29 13.93 -0.80 2.42
C SER A 29 14.07 -2.31 2.67
N ASN A 30 13.44 -3.16 1.86
CA ASN A 30 13.57 -4.61 1.99
C ASN A 30 14.88 -5.09 1.33
N PRO A 31 15.64 -6.02 1.95
CA PRO A 31 16.79 -6.65 1.30
C PRO A 31 16.37 -7.38 0.01
N ALA A 32 17.02 -7.06 -1.11
CA ALA A 32 16.76 -7.68 -2.42
C ALA A 32 16.73 -9.24 -2.41
N PRO A 33 17.64 -9.97 -1.73
CA PRO A 33 17.55 -11.43 -1.66
C PRO A 33 16.33 -11.91 -0.85
N LEU A 34 15.93 -11.20 0.22
CA LEU A 34 14.74 -11.53 1.01
C LEU A 34 13.45 -11.37 0.19
N VAL A 35 13.34 -10.29 -0.59
CA VAL A 35 12.20 -10.07 -1.50
C VAL A 35 12.11 -11.20 -2.52
N SER A 36 13.22 -11.49 -3.19
CA SER A 36 13.30 -12.50 -4.26
C SER A 36 12.98 -13.90 -3.75
N SER A 37 13.48 -14.30 -2.57
CA SER A 37 13.21 -15.61 -1.96
C SER A 37 11.78 -15.72 -1.41
N THR A 38 11.28 -14.68 -0.73
CA THR A 38 9.91 -14.66 -0.18
C THR A 38 8.87 -14.78 -1.29
N ILE A 39 9.03 -14.04 -2.39
CA ILE A 39 8.13 -14.13 -3.55
C ILE A 39 8.22 -15.50 -4.20
N SER A 40 9.42 -16.01 -4.46
CA SER A 40 9.61 -17.31 -5.12
C SER A 40 9.01 -18.47 -4.30
N SER A 41 9.17 -18.42 -2.97
CA SER A 41 8.55 -19.38 -2.04
C SER A 41 7.03 -19.28 -2.04
N ALA A 42 6.47 -18.06 -1.91
CA ALA A 42 5.02 -17.83 -1.92
C ALA A 42 4.37 -18.30 -3.24
N LEU A 43 5.01 -18.05 -4.39
CA LEU A 43 4.53 -18.49 -5.71
C LEU A 43 4.66 -20.01 -5.90
N SER A 44 5.70 -20.63 -5.35
CA SER A 44 5.85 -22.09 -5.37
C SER A 44 4.73 -22.75 -4.57
N ALA A 45 4.50 -22.29 -3.33
CA ALA A 45 3.40 -22.76 -2.49
C ALA A 45 2.02 -22.52 -3.16
N TYR A 46 1.79 -21.33 -3.71
CA TYR A 46 0.57 -21.00 -4.45
C TYR A 46 0.30 -21.99 -5.59
N ARG A 47 1.31 -22.24 -6.43
CA ARG A 47 1.19 -23.14 -7.59
C ARG A 47 0.95 -24.58 -7.17
N SER A 48 1.64 -25.07 -6.13
CA SER A 48 1.42 -26.41 -5.58
C SER A 48 -0.03 -26.57 -5.08
N SER A 49 -0.51 -25.67 -4.23
CA SER A 49 -1.89 -25.71 -3.71
C SER A 49 -2.94 -25.50 -4.80
N SER A 50 -2.62 -24.75 -5.87
CA SER A 50 -3.51 -24.48 -7.01
C SER A 50 -3.38 -25.49 -8.15
N SER A 51 -2.59 -26.55 -8.00
CA SER A 51 -2.48 -27.66 -8.97
C SER A 51 -2.76 -29.03 -8.34
N ALA A 52 -2.84 -29.11 -7.01
CA ALA A 52 -3.40 -30.25 -6.32
C ALA A 52 -4.85 -30.49 -6.77
N SER A 53 -5.08 -31.58 -7.52
CA SER A 53 -6.41 -32.06 -7.84
C SER A 53 -7.20 -32.30 -6.55
N PRO A 54 -8.52 -32.00 -6.49
CA PRO A 54 -9.33 -32.42 -5.35
C PRO A 54 -9.19 -33.92 -5.14
N SER A 55 -8.81 -34.32 -3.93
CA SER A 55 -8.71 -35.73 -3.54
C SER A 55 -10.11 -36.35 -3.53
N PRO A 56 -10.29 -37.62 -3.96
CA PRO A 56 -11.56 -38.31 -3.83
C PRO A 56 -12.08 -38.43 -2.38
N ALA A 57 -11.21 -38.23 -1.39
CA ALA A 57 -11.51 -38.36 0.02
C ALA A 57 -12.12 -37.10 0.65
N GLY A 58 -13.43 -36.92 0.50
CA GLY A 58 -14.28 -36.49 1.62
C GLY A 58 -14.22 -35.02 2.07
N THR A 59 -14.05 -34.04 1.18
CA THR A 59 -14.41 -32.63 1.50
C THR A 59 -15.02 -31.94 0.28
N SER A 60 -16.27 -31.49 0.40
CA SER A 60 -17.06 -30.86 -0.66
C SER A 60 -16.72 -29.36 -0.83
N SER A 61 -15.44 -29.01 -0.86
CA SER A 61 -14.99 -27.62 -1.03
C SER A 61 -15.01 -27.24 -2.51
N ASP A 62 -15.79 -26.22 -2.88
CA ASP A 62 -15.81 -25.69 -4.23
C ASP A 62 -14.40 -25.31 -4.75
N PRO A 63 -14.06 -25.61 -6.01
CA PRO A 63 -12.75 -25.31 -6.58
C PRO A 63 -12.44 -23.81 -6.61
N SER A 64 -13.47 -22.96 -6.65
CA SER A 64 -13.36 -21.51 -6.47
C SER A 64 -12.86 -21.12 -5.07
N SER A 65 -13.40 -21.75 -4.02
CA SER A 65 -13.00 -21.53 -2.63
C SER A 65 -11.57 -22.03 -2.36
N ALA A 66 -11.21 -23.19 -2.92
CA ALA A 66 -9.85 -23.72 -2.85
C ALA A 66 -8.81 -22.78 -3.51
N ALA A 67 -9.11 -22.25 -4.70
CA ALA A 67 -8.25 -21.27 -5.38
C ALA A 67 -8.12 -19.96 -4.59
N ALA A 68 -9.22 -19.46 -4.02
CA ALA A 68 -9.22 -18.26 -3.18
C ALA A 68 -8.44 -18.44 -1.87
N ALA A 69 -8.51 -19.63 -1.25
CA ALA A 69 -7.71 -19.98 -0.08
C ALA A 69 -6.21 -20.07 -0.41
N ALA A 70 -5.84 -20.71 -1.52
CA ALA A 70 -4.46 -20.75 -2.00
C ALA A 70 -3.90 -19.35 -2.28
N ALA A 71 -4.67 -18.48 -2.93
CA ALA A 71 -4.30 -17.09 -3.16
C ALA A 71 -4.12 -16.32 -1.83
N SER A 72 -5.05 -16.47 -0.90
CA SER A 72 -4.98 -15.82 0.42
C SER A 72 -3.72 -16.22 1.21
N ALA A 73 -3.37 -17.51 1.24
CA ALA A 73 -2.14 -17.99 1.89
C ALA A 73 -0.86 -17.44 1.22
N ALA A 74 -0.87 -17.26 -0.10
CA ALA A 74 0.23 -16.63 -0.81
C ALA A 74 0.35 -15.13 -0.47
N LEU A 75 -0.78 -14.43 -0.33
CA LEU A 75 -0.80 -13.04 0.15
C LEU A 75 -0.25 -12.92 1.58
N ASP A 76 -0.61 -13.81 2.50
CA ASP A 76 -0.12 -13.79 3.88
C ASP A 76 1.40 -14.04 3.96
N ALA A 77 1.97 -14.81 3.02
CA ALA A 77 3.42 -14.93 2.88
C ALA A 77 4.06 -13.63 2.34
N LEU A 78 3.47 -13.01 1.31
CA LEU A 78 3.96 -11.77 0.70
C LEU A 78 3.85 -10.54 1.62
N CYS A 79 2.82 -10.48 2.48
CA CYS A 79 2.60 -9.36 3.41
C CYS A 79 3.62 -9.28 4.57
N LYS A 80 4.58 -10.22 4.62
CA LYS A 80 5.74 -10.17 5.52
C LYS A 80 6.80 -9.16 5.07
N LEU A 81 6.76 -8.72 3.80
CA LEU A 81 7.66 -7.72 3.24
C LEU A 81 7.18 -6.29 3.57
N ARG A 82 8.10 -5.40 3.95
CA ARG A 82 7.78 -4.02 4.35
C ARG A 82 7.12 -3.26 3.20
N GLY A 83 6.00 -2.59 3.47
CA GLY A 83 5.23 -1.87 2.45
C GLY A 83 4.36 -2.75 1.56
N ILE A 84 4.32 -4.07 1.77
CA ILE A 84 3.42 -4.98 1.06
C ILE A 84 2.26 -5.34 1.99
N GLY A 85 1.08 -4.80 1.70
CA GLY A 85 -0.18 -5.25 2.29
C GLY A 85 -1.02 -6.05 1.28
N PRO A 86 -2.23 -6.54 1.63
CA PRO A 86 -3.03 -7.41 0.77
C PRO A 86 -3.28 -6.86 -0.63
N ALA A 87 -3.51 -5.55 -0.76
CA ALA A 87 -3.70 -4.90 -2.04
C ALA A 87 -2.41 -4.77 -2.89
N THR A 88 -1.23 -4.96 -2.33
CA THR A 88 0.04 -4.99 -3.09
C THR A 88 0.45 -6.44 -3.35
N ALA A 89 0.28 -7.33 -2.37
CA ALA A 89 0.52 -8.76 -2.53
C ALA A 89 -0.37 -9.40 -3.62
N SER A 90 -1.64 -9.00 -3.73
CA SER A 90 -2.52 -9.42 -4.83
C SER A 90 -2.06 -8.95 -6.21
N LEU A 91 -1.49 -7.74 -6.34
CA LEU A 91 -0.89 -7.27 -7.59
C LEU A 91 0.35 -8.09 -7.97
N LEU A 92 1.18 -8.46 -6.98
CA LEU A 92 2.32 -9.34 -7.21
C LEU A 92 1.87 -10.76 -7.64
N LEU A 93 0.72 -11.22 -7.17
CA LEU A 93 0.16 -12.53 -7.52
C LEU A 93 -0.55 -12.52 -8.89
N SER A 94 -1.33 -11.49 -9.21
CA SER A 94 -2.08 -11.41 -10.48
C SER A 94 -1.16 -11.26 -11.71
N VAL A 95 0.02 -10.66 -11.55
CA VAL A 95 1.08 -10.65 -12.58
C VAL A 95 1.63 -12.06 -12.87
N HIS A 96 1.48 -13.00 -11.93
CA HIS A 96 1.97 -14.39 -12.06
C HIS A 96 0.88 -15.44 -12.32
N ASP A 97 -0.39 -15.14 -12.03
CA ASP A 97 -1.56 -15.92 -12.44
C ASP A 97 -2.77 -15.00 -12.72
N PRO A 98 -2.78 -14.26 -13.85
CA PRO A 98 -3.90 -13.38 -14.21
C PRO A 98 -5.18 -14.15 -14.56
N ARG A 99 -5.11 -15.48 -14.64
CA ARG A 99 -6.27 -16.33 -14.90
C ARG A 99 -7.10 -16.56 -13.63
N ARG A 100 -6.44 -16.75 -12.48
CA ARG A 100 -7.09 -17.20 -11.23
C ARG A 100 -6.93 -16.25 -10.03
N ALA A 101 -5.89 -15.42 -9.99
CA ALA A 101 -5.63 -14.54 -8.87
C ALA A 101 -6.03 -13.09 -9.20
N PRO A 102 -7.17 -12.57 -8.68
CA PRO A 102 -7.56 -11.19 -8.92
C PRO A 102 -6.65 -10.21 -8.17
N PHE A 103 -6.38 -9.06 -8.79
CA PHE A 103 -5.83 -7.88 -8.16
C PHE A 103 -6.91 -7.18 -7.31
N PHE A 104 -6.57 -6.87 -6.05
CA PHE A 104 -7.42 -6.09 -5.16
C PHE A 104 -7.33 -4.58 -5.50
N SER A 105 -7.89 -4.23 -6.65
CA SER A 105 -8.24 -2.85 -7.01
C SER A 105 -9.49 -2.38 -6.28
N ASP A 106 -9.67 -1.06 -6.19
CA ASP A 106 -10.89 -0.47 -5.63
C ASP A 106 -12.09 -0.84 -6.52
N GLU A 107 -11.94 -0.73 -7.84
CA GLU A 107 -13.00 -0.99 -8.80
C GLU A 107 -13.50 -2.45 -8.78
N ALA A 108 -12.60 -3.44 -8.74
CA ALA A 108 -12.99 -4.86 -8.67
C ALA A 108 -13.73 -5.19 -7.36
N PHE A 109 -13.26 -4.66 -6.23
CA PHE A 109 -13.91 -4.86 -4.93
C PHE A 109 -15.29 -4.19 -4.87
N LEU A 110 -15.41 -2.94 -5.32
CA LEU A 110 -16.67 -2.20 -5.29
C LEU A 110 -17.72 -2.86 -6.20
N TRP A 111 -17.31 -3.35 -7.38
CA TRP A 111 -18.20 -4.06 -8.30
C TRP A 111 -18.65 -5.44 -7.77
N LEU A 112 -17.72 -6.33 -7.42
CA LEU A 112 -18.04 -7.73 -7.07
C LEU A 112 -18.56 -7.91 -5.63
N CYS A 113 -18.07 -7.10 -4.68
CA CYS A 113 -18.32 -7.27 -3.25
C CYS A 113 -19.20 -6.17 -2.64
N ALA A 114 -19.24 -4.96 -3.21
CA ALA A 114 -20.08 -3.85 -2.74
C ALA A 114 -21.26 -3.51 -3.67
N ALA A 115 -21.65 -4.43 -4.54
CA ALA A 115 -22.78 -4.31 -5.49
C ALA A 115 -22.73 -3.04 -6.37
N GLY A 116 -21.52 -2.59 -6.73
CA GLY A 116 -21.29 -1.41 -7.56
C GLY A 116 -21.40 -0.06 -6.83
N ASN A 117 -21.58 -0.03 -5.50
CA ASN A 117 -21.66 1.21 -4.72
C ASN A 117 -20.28 1.92 -4.67
N PRO A 118 -20.08 3.08 -5.33
CA PRO A 118 -18.77 3.74 -5.40
C PRO A 118 -18.34 4.39 -4.08
N ARG A 119 -19.19 4.42 -3.05
CA ARG A 119 -18.94 5.03 -1.73
C ARG A 119 -18.75 4.00 -0.61
N ALA A 120 -18.71 2.70 -0.92
CA ALA A 120 -18.52 1.67 0.10
C ALA A 120 -17.09 1.72 0.70
N PRO A 121 -16.92 1.58 2.03
CA PRO A 121 -15.62 1.69 2.67
C PRO A 121 -14.76 0.42 2.45
N ILE A 122 -13.56 0.60 1.89
CA ILE A 122 -12.56 -0.46 1.66
C ILE A 122 -11.48 -0.40 2.74
N LYS A 123 -11.25 -1.49 3.48
CA LYS A 123 -10.21 -1.56 4.55
C LYS A 123 -8.90 -2.18 4.08
N TYR A 124 -8.88 -2.81 2.90
CA TYR A 124 -7.72 -3.52 2.29
C TYR A 124 -7.17 -4.68 3.14
N SER A 125 -8.05 -5.37 3.85
CA SER A 125 -7.75 -6.51 4.72
C SER A 125 -7.69 -7.85 3.96
N ALA A 126 -7.01 -8.85 4.54
CA ALA A 126 -6.98 -10.21 3.99
C ALA A 126 -8.38 -10.85 3.90
N LYS A 127 -9.31 -10.51 4.81
CA LYS A 127 -10.70 -11.00 4.78
C LYS A 127 -11.49 -10.43 3.59
N GLU A 128 -11.32 -9.14 3.29
CA GLU A 128 -11.92 -8.54 2.08
C GLU A 128 -11.30 -9.11 0.81
N TYR A 129 -9.99 -9.37 0.79
CA TYR A 129 -9.35 -10.04 -0.33
C TYR A 129 -9.92 -11.43 -0.58
N ARG A 130 -10.04 -12.24 0.48
CA ARG A 130 -10.58 -13.60 0.36
C ARG A 130 -11.99 -13.59 -0.25
N GLY A 131 -12.86 -12.70 0.25
CA GLY A 131 -14.21 -12.54 -0.31
C GLY A 131 -14.21 -12.05 -1.76
N LEU A 132 -13.27 -11.18 -2.15
CA LEU A 132 -13.06 -10.79 -3.55
C LEU A 132 -12.59 -11.98 -4.40
N ALA A 133 -11.68 -12.80 -3.90
CA ALA A 133 -11.15 -13.96 -4.61
C ALA A 133 -12.21 -15.07 -4.79
N GLU A 134 -13.02 -15.34 -3.75
CA GLU A 134 -14.16 -16.26 -3.81
C GLU A 134 -15.19 -15.78 -4.87
N ARG A 135 -15.62 -14.51 -4.79
CA ARG A 135 -16.59 -13.89 -5.71
C ARG A 135 -16.08 -13.77 -7.15
N ALA A 136 -14.80 -13.46 -7.33
CA ALA A 136 -14.18 -13.42 -8.65
C ALA A 136 -14.12 -14.83 -9.26
N ALA A 137 -13.75 -15.85 -8.47
CA ALA A 137 -13.69 -17.23 -8.93
C ALA A 137 -15.07 -17.81 -9.27
N GLU A 138 -16.12 -17.49 -8.49
CA GLU A 138 -17.52 -17.80 -8.82
C GLU A 138 -17.91 -17.25 -10.21
N VAL A 139 -17.70 -15.94 -10.43
CA VAL A 139 -18.10 -15.27 -11.68
C VAL A 139 -17.23 -15.70 -12.86
N ALA A 140 -15.92 -15.87 -12.66
CA ALA A 140 -14.99 -16.36 -13.67
C ALA A 140 -15.37 -17.77 -14.13
N THR A 141 -15.66 -18.68 -13.20
CA THR A 141 -16.10 -20.06 -13.51
C THR A 141 -17.44 -20.07 -14.24
N ARG A 142 -18.42 -19.28 -13.77
CA ARG A 142 -19.77 -19.21 -14.36
C ARG A 142 -19.79 -18.60 -15.78
N LEU A 143 -18.84 -17.75 -16.12
CA LEU A 143 -18.77 -17.06 -17.42
C LEU A 143 -17.64 -17.56 -18.33
N GLY A 144 -16.75 -18.44 -17.85
CA GLY A 144 -15.61 -18.96 -18.61
C GLY A 144 -14.47 -17.96 -18.84
N VAL A 145 -14.41 -16.85 -18.08
CA VAL A 145 -13.46 -15.73 -18.28
C VAL A 145 -12.30 -15.76 -17.28
N SER A 146 -11.26 -14.95 -17.51
CA SER A 146 -10.15 -14.79 -16.55
C SER A 146 -10.47 -13.79 -15.44
N ALA A 147 -9.78 -13.91 -14.29
CA ALA A 147 -9.80 -12.89 -13.23
C ALA A 147 -9.43 -11.50 -13.77
N LEU A 148 -8.40 -11.42 -14.63
CA LEU A 148 -7.97 -10.19 -15.30
C LEU A 148 -9.06 -9.59 -16.22
N ASP A 149 -9.94 -10.40 -16.82
CA ASP A 149 -11.06 -9.87 -17.62
C ASP A 149 -12.17 -9.29 -16.73
N LEU A 150 -12.41 -9.87 -15.55
CA LEU A 150 -13.30 -9.28 -14.55
C LEU A 150 -12.74 -7.94 -14.03
N GLU A 151 -11.42 -7.82 -13.85
CA GLU A 151 -10.77 -6.55 -13.49
C GLU A 151 -10.98 -5.47 -14.56
N LYS A 152 -10.79 -5.80 -15.85
CA LYS A 152 -11.05 -4.88 -16.97
C LYS A 152 -12.50 -4.41 -16.99
N VAL A 153 -13.45 -5.34 -16.83
CA VAL A 153 -14.89 -5.03 -16.80
C VAL A 153 -15.22 -4.14 -15.61
N ALA A 154 -14.74 -4.47 -14.41
CA ALA A 154 -14.94 -3.67 -13.20
C ALA A 154 -14.42 -2.24 -13.37
N TYR A 155 -13.20 -2.08 -13.91
CA TYR A 155 -12.62 -0.77 -14.18
C TYR A 155 -13.49 0.06 -15.12
N VAL A 156 -13.91 -0.51 -16.26
CA VAL A 156 -14.75 0.20 -17.24
C VAL A 156 -16.13 0.55 -16.67
N VAL A 157 -16.76 -0.36 -15.92
CA VAL A 157 -18.07 -0.13 -15.30
C VAL A 157 -17.99 0.97 -14.25
N MET A 158 -17.06 0.88 -13.30
CA MET A 158 -16.95 1.85 -12.20
C MET A 158 -16.55 3.25 -12.70
N LYS A 159 -15.59 3.37 -13.63
CA LYS A 159 -15.22 4.68 -14.20
C LYS A 159 -16.34 5.31 -15.03
N ARG A 160 -17.16 4.51 -15.71
CA ARG A 160 -18.37 5.03 -16.39
C ARG A 160 -19.38 5.56 -15.39
N SER A 161 -19.65 4.83 -14.30
CA SER A 161 -20.53 5.30 -13.22
C SER A 161 -20.06 6.64 -12.64
N ASP A 162 -18.78 6.79 -12.33
CA ASP A 162 -18.19 8.06 -11.86
C ASP A 162 -18.41 9.21 -12.87
N SER A 163 -18.20 8.96 -14.17
CA SER A 163 -18.38 9.96 -15.22
C SER A 163 -19.85 10.35 -15.46
N SER A 164 -20.79 9.41 -15.28
CA SER A 164 -22.22 9.63 -15.53
C SER A 164 -22.90 10.58 -14.54
N GLY A 165 -22.24 10.87 -13.40
CA GLY A 165 -22.68 11.88 -12.43
C GLY A 165 -22.04 13.26 -12.60
N ALA A 166 -21.18 13.45 -13.62
CA ALA A 166 -20.41 14.68 -13.81
C ALA A 166 -20.79 15.40 -15.11
N GLY A 167 -21.75 16.34 -15.01
CA GLY A 167 -21.98 17.33 -16.06
C GLY A 167 -20.72 18.19 -16.32
N PRO A 168 -20.59 18.82 -17.51
CA PRO A 168 -19.37 19.52 -17.89
C PRO A 168 -18.97 20.61 -16.89
N LYS A 169 -17.83 20.42 -16.22
CA LYS A 169 -17.19 21.48 -15.45
C LYS A 169 -16.39 22.37 -16.39
N GLU A 170 -16.89 23.57 -16.64
CA GLU A 170 -16.13 24.60 -17.34
C GLU A 170 -14.78 24.87 -16.66
N PRO A 171 -13.71 25.17 -17.42
CA PRO A 171 -12.40 25.47 -16.86
C PRO A 171 -12.41 26.85 -16.19
N ALA A 172 -12.55 26.86 -14.86
CA ALA A 172 -12.43 28.07 -14.04
C ALA A 172 -11.06 28.75 -14.29
N SER A 173 -11.08 29.88 -14.99
CA SER A 173 -9.89 30.54 -15.51
C SER A 173 -8.98 31.09 -14.41
N LYS A 174 -7.66 30.91 -14.58
CA LYS A 174 -6.64 31.54 -13.74
C LYS A 174 -6.78 33.07 -13.80
N LYS A 175 -6.88 33.74 -12.66
CA LYS A 175 -6.55 35.16 -12.53
C LYS A 175 -5.28 35.33 -11.69
N THR A 176 -4.15 35.38 -12.39
CA THR A 176 -2.89 35.88 -11.84
C THR A 176 -3.01 37.39 -11.63
N VAL A 177 -2.72 37.91 -10.44
CA VAL A 177 -2.48 39.34 -10.23
C VAL A 177 -1.24 39.52 -9.38
N THR A 178 -0.11 39.78 -10.05
CA THR A 178 1.12 40.25 -9.42
C THR A 178 1.02 41.77 -9.25
N LYS A 179 1.41 42.31 -8.09
CA LYS A 179 1.81 43.71 -7.95
C LYS A 179 3.09 43.80 -7.12
N VAL A 180 3.90 44.82 -7.42
CA VAL A 180 5.29 45.00 -6.98
C VAL A 180 5.44 46.34 -6.24
N ASP A 181 6.50 46.45 -5.45
CA ASP A 181 6.80 47.41 -4.37
C ASP A 181 6.89 48.90 -4.72
N THR A 182 6.70 49.77 -3.70
CA THR A 182 7.23 51.15 -3.60
C THR A 182 6.96 51.78 -2.21
N LYS A 183 7.80 52.64 -1.59
CA LYS A 183 9.28 52.84 -1.63
C LYS A 183 9.69 53.93 -0.59
N VAL A 184 10.83 53.78 0.12
CA VAL A 184 11.51 54.84 0.97
C VAL A 184 10.71 55.19 2.26
N GLU A 185 11.22 55.65 3.42
CA GLU A 185 12.49 56.30 3.80
C GLU A 185 13.13 55.79 5.15
N LYS A 186 14.14 56.50 5.67
CA LYS A 186 15.12 56.19 6.74
C LYS A 186 15.18 57.39 7.76
N PRO A 187 15.96 57.43 8.89
CA PRO A 187 17.33 56.90 9.10
C PRO A 187 17.61 56.25 10.50
N ALA A 188 18.90 56.17 10.90
CA ALA A 188 19.47 55.52 12.10
C ALA A 188 20.50 56.49 12.79
N PRO A 189 21.62 56.13 13.50
CA PRO A 189 22.08 54.89 14.18
C PRO A 189 22.80 55.11 15.57
N LYS A 190 23.32 54.04 16.23
CA LYS A 190 24.58 53.93 17.05
C LYS A 190 24.71 52.49 17.64
N ARG A 191 25.82 51.72 17.50
CA ARG A 191 27.14 51.67 18.23
C ARG A 191 27.03 51.34 19.74
N LYS A 192 27.83 50.43 20.36
CA LYS A 192 28.66 49.26 19.88
C LYS A 192 28.44 48.10 20.92
N THR A 193 29.29 47.17 21.41
CA THR A 193 30.76 46.90 21.47
C THR A 193 31.01 45.37 21.61
N GLU A 194 32.26 44.90 21.47
CA GLU A 194 32.79 43.56 21.85
C GLU A 194 32.81 43.33 23.41
N ALA A 195 33.22 42.18 24.00
CA ALA A 195 34.34 41.30 23.63
C ALA A 195 34.36 39.84 24.15
N LYS A 196 35.41 39.11 23.72
CA LYS A 196 35.71 37.68 23.94
C LYS A 196 36.36 37.39 25.30
N GLY A 197 36.27 36.15 25.74
CA GLY A 197 37.18 35.52 26.71
C GLY A 197 37.36 34.01 26.39
N VAL A 198 38.54 33.44 26.65
CA VAL A 198 38.89 32.04 26.28
C VAL A 198 39.76 31.39 27.36
N GLY A 199 39.48 30.12 27.69
CA GLY A 199 40.28 29.20 28.52
C GLY A 199 39.41 28.02 28.95
N ILE A 200 39.61 26.73 28.64
CA ILE A 200 40.79 25.82 28.51
C ILE A 200 41.09 25.05 29.82
N ASN A 201 41.19 23.72 29.66
CA ASN A 201 41.81 22.69 30.51
C ASN A 201 41.04 21.99 31.68
N LYS A 202 40.82 20.68 31.44
CA LYS A 202 41.44 19.51 32.13
C LYS A 202 40.61 18.58 33.06
N ASP A 203 40.70 17.30 32.68
CA ASP A 203 40.97 16.07 33.45
C ASP A 203 39.99 15.49 34.50
N ALA A 204 39.76 14.16 34.32
CA ALA A 204 39.55 13.12 35.35
C ALA A 204 38.28 13.15 36.23
N SER A 205 37.81 12.02 36.81
CA SER A 205 37.85 10.60 36.39
C SER A 205 36.86 9.78 37.27
N THR A 206 36.69 8.48 36.94
CA THR A 206 36.32 7.37 37.86
C THR A 206 34.95 7.33 38.58
N THR A 207 34.32 6.14 38.52
CA THR A 207 33.42 5.52 39.53
C THR A 207 32.05 6.18 39.86
N ALA A 208 31.01 5.47 40.33
CA ALA A 208 30.67 4.04 40.21
C ALA A 208 29.18 3.79 40.60
N ALA A 209 28.64 2.65 40.13
CA ALA A 209 27.60 1.81 40.75
C ALA A 209 26.37 2.39 41.52
N SER A 210 25.19 1.98 41.03
CA SER A 210 23.98 1.61 41.80
C SER A 210 23.12 2.72 42.45
N GLY A 211 21.92 2.33 42.94
CA GLY A 211 21.09 3.18 43.81
C GLY A 211 19.64 3.43 43.36
N VAL A 212 18.78 2.41 43.30
CA VAL A 212 17.33 2.62 43.10
C VAL A 212 16.68 3.13 44.39
N ARG A 213 16.03 4.32 44.39
CA ARG A 213 14.80 4.56 45.18
C ARG A 213 13.96 5.79 44.78
N ARG A 214 12.65 5.56 44.81
CA ARG A 214 11.50 6.39 44.42
C ARG A 214 10.90 7.14 45.61
N SER A 215 10.61 8.44 45.53
CA SER A 215 9.45 9.04 46.24
C SER A 215 9.07 10.50 45.89
N LYS A 216 7.75 10.70 45.70
CA LYS A 216 6.86 11.82 46.14
C LYS A 216 7.29 13.31 46.08
N ARG A 217 6.68 14.02 45.11
CA ARG A 217 5.58 15.02 45.28
C ARG A 217 5.68 16.09 46.41
N LEU A 218 5.88 17.33 45.98
CA LEU A 218 5.22 18.63 46.34
C LEU A 218 5.33 19.48 45.06
N LYS A 219 4.40 20.30 44.54
CA LYS A 219 3.27 21.08 45.08
C LYS A 219 3.66 22.18 46.08
N SER A 220 4.10 23.31 45.53
CA SER A 220 3.32 24.55 45.65
C SER A 220 2.85 24.99 44.25
#